data_AF-A0A523SP70-F1
#
_entry.id   AF-A0A523SP70-F1
#
_cell.length_a   1.000
_cell.length_b   1.000
_cell.length_c   1.000
_cell.angle_alpha   90.00
_cell.angle_beta   90.00
_cell.angle_gamma   90.00
#
_symmetry.space_group_name_H-M   'P 1'
#
loop_
_entity.id
_entity.type
_entity.pdbx_description
1 polymer ?
#
loop_
_entity_poly.entity_id
_entity_poly.type
_entity_poly.pdbx_seq_one_letter_code
_entity_poly.pdbx_strand_id
1 'polypeptide(L)'
;MPKVEIELGTLTNTCFIIMPFNPTFQSEYESIIRPAVEAVKLTPIRADEIYSRPRVTADIWKGLRSARIVIAELTGKNTNVFYEVGLAHSLGKPVIIITRNQDDVPFDLKALRYVYYDIDDPFWGENLKKALIRMLENVLKEKEYGTVFKGITVSGKIQYEKRKSPKKTKAEKPYYHLTGIWQGEMKVRQQTYNCNLHLVQTDGKLSGTMTISWTDEEELSVVQEAMVGEIMEDSLSLRGVSYSYLQQGASPGYNPDVFMLKVASDGNEISGPCDDTKGRKGTVKFWKRALKRNKAEHRKPI
;
A
#
# COMPACT_ATOMS: atom_id res chain seq x y z
N MET A 1 34.05 28.40 -21.54
CA MET A 1 33.58 27.77 -20.29
C MET A 1 33.51 26.28 -20.51
N PRO A 2 33.93 25.44 -19.55
CA PRO A 2 33.76 23.99 -19.66
C PRO A 2 32.26 23.66 -19.80
N LYS A 3 31.93 22.73 -20.70
CA LYS A 3 30.57 22.23 -20.91
C LYS A 3 30.49 20.81 -20.35
N VAL A 4 29.43 20.53 -19.60
CA VAL A 4 29.11 19.19 -19.12
C VAL A 4 27.94 18.67 -19.95
N GLU A 5 28.16 17.61 -20.71
CA GLU A 5 27.12 16.91 -21.47
C GLU A 5 26.76 15.62 -20.74
N ILE A 6 25.46 15.40 -20.51
CA ILE A 6 24.96 14.21 -19.82
C ILE A 6 24.12 13.40 -20.80
N GLU A 7 24.61 12.25 -21.22
CA GLU A 7 23.86 11.32 -22.05
C GLU A 7 22.89 10.50 -21.16
N LEU A 8 21.59 10.77 -21.30
CA LEU A 8 20.55 10.10 -20.51
C LEU A 8 20.24 8.67 -21.00
N GLY A 9 20.68 8.30 -22.21
CA GLY A 9 20.33 7.02 -22.84
C GLY A 9 18.84 6.93 -23.19
N THR A 10 18.28 5.71 -23.17
CA THR A 10 16.85 5.47 -23.47
C THR A 10 15.97 5.93 -22.31
N LEU A 11 15.07 6.87 -22.60
CA LEU A 11 14.03 7.28 -21.67
C LEU A 11 12.86 6.31 -21.71
N THR A 12 12.34 5.98 -20.53
CA THR A 12 11.14 5.16 -20.37
C THR A 12 9.94 6.06 -20.09
N ASN A 13 8.72 5.59 -20.39
CA ASN A 13 7.50 6.33 -20.08
C ASN A 13 7.10 6.15 -18.60
N THR A 14 8.03 6.40 -17.70
CA THR A 14 7.90 6.16 -16.25
C THR A 14 7.92 7.47 -15.47
N CYS A 15 7.22 7.47 -14.34
CA CYS A 15 7.37 8.49 -13.30
C CYS A 15 8.12 7.84 -12.15
N PHE A 16 9.24 8.43 -11.72
CA PHE A 16 10.01 7.93 -10.58
C PHE A 16 9.55 8.62 -9.31
N ILE A 17 9.28 7.86 -8.25
CA ILE A 17 8.72 8.36 -6.99
C ILE A 17 9.81 8.27 -5.92
N ILE A 18 10.23 9.44 -5.45
CA ILE A 18 11.16 9.66 -4.36
C ILE A 18 10.34 10.02 -3.13
N MET A 19 10.44 9.23 -2.07
CA MET A 19 9.69 9.48 -0.85
C MET A 19 10.35 8.84 0.37
N PRO A 20 10.04 9.31 1.60
CA PRO A 20 10.53 8.69 2.82
C PRO A 20 10.02 7.24 2.92
N PHE A 21 10.89 6.34 3.38
CA PHE A 21 10.53 4.96 3.62
C PHE A 21 9.90 4.82 5.02
N ASN A 22 8.60 5.08 5.13
CA ASN A 22 7.81 4.87 6.34
C ASN A 22 6.42 4.33 5.96
N PRO A 23 5.88 3.34 6.70
CA PRO A 23 4.52 2.82 6.52
C PRO A 23 3.42 3.87 6.31
N THR A 24 3.52 5.05 6.93
CA THR A 24 2.55 6.12 6.70
C THR A 24 2.46 6.43 5.20
N PHE A 25 3.60 6.78 4.57
CA PHE A 25 3.69 7.18 3.16
C PHE A 25 3.33 6.07 2.15
N GLN A 26 3.31 4.81 2.58
CA GLN A 26 2.89 3.69 1.74
C GLN A 26 1.44 3.87 1.28
N SER A 27 0.55 4.27 2.19
CA SER A 27 -0.87 4.43 1.91
C SER A 27 -1.13 5.56 0.91
N GLU A 28 -0.46 6.71 1.05
CA GLU A 28 -0.57 7.81 0.09
C GLU A 28 -0.05 7.40 -1.29
N TYR A 29 1.03 6.63 -1.34
CA TYR A 29 1.55 6.15 -2.60
C TYR A 29 0.54 5.26 -3.34
N GLU A 30 -0.01 4.24 -2.67
CA GLU A 30 -0.91 3.27 -3.30
C GLU A 30 -2.27 3.87 -3.66
N SER A 31 -2.84 4.71 -2.78
CA SER A 31 -4.20 5.22 -2.96
C SER A 31 -4.26 6.50 -3.81
N ILE A 32 -3.17 7.28 -3.88
CA ILE A 32 -3.18 8.62 -4.48
C ILE A 32 -2.11 8.76 -5.57
N ILE A 33 -0.83 8.58 -5.25
CA ILE A 33 0.28 8.90 -6.17
C ILE A 33 0.28 7.93 -7.35
N ARG A 34 0.26 6.61 -7.10
CA ARG A 34 0.23 5.58 -8.16
C ARG A 34 -0.98 5.78 -9.08
N PRO A 35 -2.23 5.91 -8.59
CA PRO A 35 -3.38 6.18 -9.45
C PRO A 35 -3.29 7.48 -10.24
N ALA A 36 -2.70 8.55 -9.68
CA ALA A 36 -2.51 9.81 -10.39
C ALA A 36 -1.53 9.66 -11.57
N VAL A 37 -0.43 8.95 -11.36
CA VAL A 37 0.57 8.65 -12.39
C VAL A 37 0.00 7.75 -13.50
N GLU A 38 -0.75 6.73 -13.12
CA GLU A 38 -1.36 5.80 -14.07
C GLU A 38 -2.46 6.47 -14.91
N ALA A 39 -3.21 7.41 -14.33
CA ALA A 39 -4.24 8.18 -15.04
C ALA A 39 -3.69 8.96 -16.24
N VAL A 40 -2.45 9.45 -16.15
CA VAL A 40 -1.75 10.12 -17.26
C VAL A 40 -0.93 9.16 -18.14
N LYS A 41 -1.16 7.85 -17.99
CA LYS A 41 -0.54 6.77 -18.78
C LYS A 41 0.98 6.63 -18.59
N LEU A 42 1.51 7.12 -17.48
CA LEU A 42 2.89 6.84 -17.05
C LEU A 42 2.92 5.56 -16.21
N THR A 43 4.09 4.92 -16.15
CA THR A 43 4.33 3.81 -15.23
C THR A 43 4.97 4.33 -13.95
N PRO A 44 4.34 4.22 -12.78
CA PRO A 44 4.95 4.59 -11.51
C PRO A 44 6.06 3.61 -11.15
N ILE A 45 7.20 4.14 -10.74
CA ILE A 45 8.33 3.39 -10.20
C ILE A 45 8.69 4.01 -8.86
N ARG A 46 8.47 3.29 -7.77
CA ARG A 46 8.95 3.74 -6.46
C ARG A 46 10.35 3.24 -6.19
N ALA A 47 11.20 4.10 -5.64
CA ALA A 47 12.62 3.79 -5.44
C ALA A 47 12.87 2.52 -4.60
N ASP A 48 12.08 2.20 -3.59
CA ASP A 48 12.23 0.95 -2.82
C ASP A 48 11.63 -0.30 -3.46
N GLU A 49 10.66 -0.19 -4.37
CA GLU A 49 10.04 -1.38 -5.00
C GLU A 49 11.01 -2.14 -5.90
N ILE A 50 12.00 -1.43 -6.47
CA ILE A 50 12.96 -2.01 -7.41
C ILE A 50 14.26 -2.44 -6.73
N TYR A 51 14.64 -1.79 -5.62
CA TYR A 51 16.00 -1.90 -5.10
C TYR A 51 16.02 -2.63 -3.75
N SER A 52 16.34 -3.92 -3.83
CA SER A 52 16.66 -4.78 -2.69
C SER A 52 17.71 -4.14 -1.77
N ARG A 53 17.59 -4.34 -0.45
CA ARG A 53 18.49 -3.70 0.52
C ARG A 53 19.91 -4.28 0.46
N PRO A 54 20.95 -3.43 0.60
CA PRO A 54 20.90 -1.98 0.77
C PRO A 54 20.69 -1.25 -0.58
N ARG A 55 19.90 -0.17 -0.59
CA ARG A 55 19.72 0.69 -1.77
C ARG A 55 21.09 1.17 -2.27
N VAL A 56 21.51 0.72 -3.45
CA VAL A 56 22.78 1.13 -4.05
C VAL A 56 22.57 2.46 -4.78
N THR A 57 23.42 3.47 -4.59
CA THR A 57 23.30 4.77 -5.28
C THR A 57 23.22 4.64 -6.81
N ALA A 58 23.86 3.62 -7.38
CA ALA A 58 23.83 3.30 -8.80
C ALA A 58 22.42 2.95 -9.33
N ASP A 59 21.60 2.33 -8.48
CA ASP A 59 20.25 1.91 -8.81
C ASP A 59 19.30 3.11 -8.89
N ILE A 60 19.33 3.97 -7.87
CA ILE A 60 18.63 5.26 -7.85
C ILE A 60 19.03 6.09 -9.09
N TRP A 61 20.34 6.17 -9.36
CA TRP A 61 20.85 6.87 -10.54
C TRP A 61 20.28 6.33 -11.84
N LYS A 62 20.18 4.99 -11.99
CA LYS A 62 19.57 4.35 -13.16
C LYS A 62 18.08 4.70 -13.27
N GLY A 63 17.33 4.63 -12.15
CA GLY A 63 15.94 5.02 -12.08
C GLY A 63 15.74 6.45 -12.56
N LEU A 64 16.43 7.41 -11.94
CA LEU A 64 16.37 8.83 -12.27
C LEU A 64 16.75 9.13 -13.74
N ARG A 65 17.84 8.54 -14.25
CA ARG A 65 18.24 8.75 -15.66
C ARG A 65 17.18 8.29 -16.65
N SER A 66 16.55 7.14 -16.40
CA SER A 66 15.55 6.55 -17.29
C SER A 66 14.15 7.16 -17.15
N ALA A 67 13.86 7.83 -16.03
CA ALA A 67 12.55 8.39 -15.73
C ALA A 67 12.20 9.56 -16.64
N ARG A 68 10.91 9.70 -16.95
CA ARG A 68 10.40 10.86 -17.69
C ARG A 68 10.16 12.05 -16.76
N ILE A 69 9.57 11.77 -15.61
CA ILE A 69 9.19 12.74 -14.58
C ILE A 69 9.55 12.16 -13.22
N VAL A 70 9.83 13.03 -12.25
CA VAL A 70 10.05 12.65 -10.86
C VAL A 70 8.96 13.29 -10.00
N ILE A 71 8.40 12.54 -9.05
CA ILE A 71 7.61 13.07 -7.94
C ILE A 71 8.45 12.91 -6.67
N ALA A 72 8.55 13.97 -5.87
CA ALA A 72 9.33 13.99 -4.64
C ALA A 72 8.47 14.42 -3.44
N GLU A 73 8.40 13.56 -2.42
CA GLU A 73 7.70 13.82 -1.16
C GLU A 73 8.68 14.31 -0.08
N LEU A 74 8.57 15.59 0.29
CA LEU A 74 9.54 16.26 1.16
C LEU A 74 9.16 16.28 2.65
N THR A 75 7.98 15.76 3.01
CA THR A 75 7.52 15.72 4.40
C THR A 75 8.55 15.08 5.33
N GLY A 76 8.79 15.72 6.47
CA GLY A 76 9.72 15.26 7.50
C GLY A 76 11.20 15.46 7.16
N LYS A 77 11.52 16.26 6.12
CA LYS A 77 12.89 16.68 5.78
C LYS A 77 13.87 15.52 5.59
N ASN A 78 13.43 14.46 4.92
CA ASN A 78 14.28 13.29 4.69
C ASN A 78 15.50 13.65 3.81
N THR A 79 16.70 13.51 4.37
CA THR A 79 17.96 13.90 3.70
C THR A 79 18.23 13.12 2.41
N ASN A 80 17.80 11.85 2.34
CA ASN A 80 17.96 11.05 1.13
C ASN A 80 17.05 11.54 0.00
N VAL A 81 15.81 11.91 0.33
CA VAL A 81 14.88 12.50 -0.64
C VAL A 81 15.47 13.79 -1.23
N PHE A 82 16.03 14.68 -0.41
CA PHE A 82 16.69 15.89 -0.91
C PHE A 82 17.88 15.61 -1.81
N TYR A 83 18.71 14.62 -1.43
CA TYR A 83 19.84 14.18 -2.27
C TYR A 83 19.36 13.71 -3.64
N GLU A 84 18.31 12.86 -3.67
CA GLU A 84 17.74 12.33 -4.91
C GLU A 84 17.08 13.43 -5.79
N VAL A 85 16.45 14.44 -5.18
CA VAL A 85 15.95 15.64 -5.88
C VAL A 85 17.10 16.42 -6.53
N GLY A 86 18.21 16.62 -5.81
CA GLY A 86 19.40 17.28 -6.34
C GLY A 86 19.98 16.55 -7.56
N LEU A 87 20.04 15.22 -7.51
CA LEU A 87 20.43 14.39 -8.65
C LEU A 87 19.45 14.54 -9.83
N ALA A 88 18.14 14.51 -9.58
CA ALA A 88 17.12 14.68 -10.61
C ALA A 88 17.25 16.04 -11.32
N HIS A 89 17.43 17.13 -10.57
CA HIS A 89 17.66 18.46 -11.13
C HIS A 89 18.95 18.54 -11.94
N SER A 90 20.02 17.89 -11.47
CA SER A 90 21.30 17.83 -12.19
C SER A 90 21.17 17.12 -13.54
N LEU A 91 20.23 16.17 -13.66
CA LEU A 91 19.87 15.48 -14.89
C LEU A 91 18.87 16.26 -15.76
N GLY A 92 18.44 17.45 -15.34
CA GLY A 92 17.41 18.25 -16.01
C GLY A 92 16.03 17.59 -16.01
N LYS A 93 15.74 16.72 -15.04
CA LYS A 93 14.43 16.07 -14.94
C LYS A 93 13.40 17.02 -14.33
N PRO A 94 12.16 17.02 -14.83
CA PRO A 94 11.09 17.76 -14.18
C PRO A 94 10.73 17.05 -12.88
N VAL A 95 10.75 17.80 -11.78
CA VAL A 95 10.43 17.32 -10.44
C VAL A 95 9.14 17.99 -9.97
N ILE A 96 8.13 17.18 -9.67
CA ILE A 96 6.90 17.61 -9.00
C ILE A 96 7.11 17.38 -7.51
N ILE A 97 7.12 18.48 -6.74
CA ILE A 97 7.33 18.44 -5.30
C ILE A 97 5.97 18.38 -4.59
N ILE A 98 5.84 17.50 -3.61
CA ILE A 98 4.69 17.40 -2.72
C ILE A 98 5.14 17.40 -1.25
N THR A 99 4.30 17.93 -0.36
CA THR A 99 4.59 18.00 1.09
C THR A 99 3.34 18.14 1.94
N ARG A 100 3.36 17.56 3.15
CA ARG A 100 2.38 17.81 4.23
C ARG A 100 2.64 19.06 5.02
N ASN A 101 3.86 19.59 4.94
CA ASN A 101 4.26 20.78 5.69
C ASN A 101 5.13 21.67 4.80
N GLN A 102 4.69 22.92 4.63
CA GLN A 102 5.40 23.90 3.81
C GLN A 102 6.79 24.24 4.38
N ASP A 103 6.99 24.09 5.69
CA ASP A 103 8.27 24.32 6.37
C ASP A 103 9.29 23.20 6.14
N ASP A 104 8.85 22.07 5.57
CA ASP A 104 9.74 20.99 5.16
C ASP A 104 10.40 21.26 3.80
N VAL A 105 9.88 22.22 3.03
CA VAL A 105 10.45 22.62 1.75
C VAL A 105 11.58 23.63 1.99
N PRO A 106 12.85 23.33 1.63
CA PRO A 106 13.96 24.28 1.72
C PRO A 106 13.71 25.53 0.88
N PHE A 107 14.28 26.67 1.31
CA PHE A 107 14.09 27.97 0.65
C PHE A 107 14.34 27.93 -0.87
N ASP A 108 15.43 27.29 -1.30
CA ASP A 108 15.78 27.16 -2.73
C ASP A 108 14.74 26.34 -3.53
N LEU A 109 14.03 25.41 -2.87
CA LEU A 109 12.97 24.61 -3.48
C LEU A 109 11.60 25.28 -3.38
N LYS A 110 11.38 26.25 -2.48
CA LYS A 110 10.11 27.00 -2.38
C LYS A 110 9.85 27.87 -3.61
N ALA A 111 10.91 28.31 -4.29
CA ALA A 111 10.80 29.01 -5.57
C ALA A 111 10.26 28.10 -6.69
N LEU A 112 10.38 26.78 -6.53
CA LEU A 112 9.75 25.79 -7.39
C LEU A 112 8.30 25.59 -6.93
N ARG A 113 7.38 25.42 -7.88
CA ARG A 113 5.98 25.11 -7.54
C ARG A 113 5.92 23.74 -6.85
N TYR A 114 5.40 23.70 -5.63
CA TYR A 114 5.11 22.47 -4.89
C TYR A 114 3.61 22.36 -4.56
N VAL A 115 3.15 21.14 -4.30
CA VAL A 115 1.79 20.87 -3.81
C VAL A 115 1.85 20.66 -2.30
N TYR A 116 1.24 21.56 -1.56
CA TYR A 116 0.92 21.33 -0.16
C TYR A 116 -0.39 20.56 -0.04
N TYR A 117 -0.43 19.56 0.83
CA TYR A 117 -1.65 18.84 1.18
C TYR A 117 -1.75 18.67 2.69
N ASP A 118 -2.93 18.93 3.24
CA ASP A 118 -3.18 18.84 4.67
C ASP A 118 -3.98 17.57 4.98
N ILE A 119 -3.44 16.67 5.79
CA ILE A 119 -4.12 15.40 6.10
C ILE A 119 -5.35 15.57 7.00
N ASP A 120 -5.51 16.75 7.60
CA ASP A 120 -6.69 17.08 8.41
C ASP A 120 -7.89 17.54 7.54
N ASP A 121 -7.69 17.84 6.25
CA ASP A 121 -8.77 18.12 5.29
C ASP A 121 -9.46 16.82 4.84
N PRO A 122 -10.77 16.60 5.08
CA PRO A 122 -11.47 15.37 4.67
C PRO A 122 -11.36 14.99 3.18
N PHE A 123 -11.02 15.93 2.31
CA PHE A 123 -10.88 15.73 0.86
C PHE A 123 -9.42 15.75 0.37
N TRP A 124 -8.43 15.79 1.27
CA TRP A 124 -7.02 15.99 0.93
C TRP A 124 -6.50 15.00 -0.12
N GLY A 125 -6.88 13.72 -0.02
CA GLY A 125 -6.38 12.68 -0.93
C GLY A 125 -6.88 12.86 -2.36
N GLU A 126 -8.16 13.17 -2.53
CA GLU A 126 -8.77 13.45 -3.83
C GLU A 126 -8.24 14.77 -4.42
N ASN A 127 -8.04 15.79 -3.58
CA ASN A 127 -7.46 17.07 -3.97
C ASN A 127 -6.00 16.89 -4.44
N LEU A 128 -5.18 16.14 -3.70
CA LEU A 128 -3.81 15.82 -4.06
C LEU A 128 -3.75 15.04 -5.37
N LYS A 129 -4.60 14.01 -5.53
CA LYS A 129 -4.69 13.22 -6.77
C LYS A 129 -4.97 14.11 -7.99
N LYS A 130 -5.98 14.98 -7.89
CA LYS A 130 -6.34 15.92 -8.97
C LYS A 130 -5.20 16.91 -9.27
N ALA A 131 -4.54 17.44 -8.24
CA ALA A 131 -3.40 18.33 -8.40
C ALA A 131 -2.24 17.64 -9.13
N LEU A 132 -1.91 16.41 -8.73
CA LEU A 132 -0.87 15.60 -9.35
C LEU A 132 -1.18 15.31 -10.83
N ILE A 133 -2.39 14.86 -11.15
CA ILE A 133 -2.82 14.60 -12.54
C ILE A 133 -2.61 15.87 -13.39
N ARG A 134 -3.10 17.02 -12.91
CA ARG A 134 -2.98 18.29 -13.63
C ARG A 134 -1.51 18.69 -13.85
N MET A 135 -0.66 18.56 -12.83
CA MET A 135 0.76 18.90 -12.94
C MET A 135 1.49 17.95 -13.91
N LEU A 136 1.22 16.65 -13.82
CA LEU A 136 1.78 15.66 -14.72
C LEU A 136 1.36 15.94 -16.16
N GLU A 137 0.09 16.20 -16.43
CA GLU A 137 -0.39 16.56 -17.77
C GLU A 137 0.28 17.81 -18.33
N ASN A 138 0.53 18.82 -17.49
CA ASN A 138 1.22 20.04 -17.91
C ASN A 138 2.67 19.74 -18.29
N VAL A 139 3.41 19.02 -17.44
CA VAL A 139 4.79 18.60 -17.72
C VAL A 139 4.86 17.73 -18.97
N LEU A 140 3.87 16.86 -19.21
CA LEU A 140 3.82 15.99 -20.39
C LEU A 140 3.55 16.75 -21.71
N LYS A 141 2.92 17.92 -21.65
CA LYS A 141 2.68 18.81 -22.80
C LYS A 141 3.93 19.63 -23.15
N GLU A 142 4.79 19.91 -22.18
CA GLU A 142 6.04 20.61 -22.41
C GLU A 142 7.01 19.72 -23.21
N LYS A 143 7.49 20.26 -24.34
CA LYS A 143 8.43 19.55 -25.24
C LYS A 143 9.89 19.76 -24.82
N GLU A 144 10.14 20.79 -24.03
CA GLU A 144 11.45 21.12 -23.48
C GLU A 144 11.43 20.83 -21.98
N TYR A 145 12.43 20.10 -21.50
CA TYR A 145 12.60 19.87 -20.08
C TYR A 145 13.30 21.07 -19.47
N GLY A 146 12.65 21.73 -18.52
CA GLY A 146 13.21 22.89 -17.82
C GLY A 146 14.42 22.50 -17.00
N THR A 147 15.60 22.96 -17.40
CA THR A 147 16.77 22.92 -16.51
C THR A 147 16.62 24.04 -15.49
N VAL A 148 16.54 23.67 -14.20
CA VAL A 148 16.53 24.65 -13.10
C VAL A 148 17.87 25.40 -13.03
N PHE A 149 18.94 24.78 -13.55
CA PHE A 149 20.29 25.32 -13.56
C PHE A 149 20.68 25.87 -14.94
N LYS A 150 21.13 27.13 -14.96
CA LYS A 150 21.72 27.75 -16.16
C LYS A 150 23.01 27.02 -16.54
N GLY A 151 23.22 26.81 -17.85
CA GLY A 151 24.44 26.20 -18.39
C GLY A 151 24.45 24.67 -18.48
N ILE A 152 23.39 24.00 -18.01
CA ILE A 152 23.16 22.58 -18.29
C ILE A 152 22.34 22.47 -19.56
N THR A 153 22.86 21.75 -20.56
CA THR A 153 22.14 21.40 -21.79
C THR A 153 21.91 19.90 -21.81
N VAL A 154 20.66 19.48 -21.78
CA VAL A 154 20.28 18.07 -21.95
C VAL A 154 20.00 17.84 -23.43
N SER A 155 20.87 17.09 -24.11
CA SER A 155 20.70 16.72 -25.52
C SER A 155 20.39 15.21 -25.63
N GLY A 156 19.40 14.85 -26.44
CA GLY A 156 19.02 13.46 -26.65
C GLY A 156 17.79 13.31 -27.52
N LYS A 157 17.75 12.27 -28.35
CA LYS A 157 16.52 11.89 -29.06
C LYS A 157 15.59 11.21 -28.06
N ILE A 158 14.64 12.00 -27.56
CA ILE A 158 13.57 11.52 -26.71
C ILE A 158 12.63 10.66 -27.57
N GLN A 159 12.87 9.36 -27.58
CA GLN A 159 11.91 8.39 -28.08
C GLN A 159 11.23 7.74 -26.89
N TYR A 160 10.09 8.31 -26.48
CA TYR A 160 9.23 7.59 -25.54
C TYR A 160 8.74 6.36 -26.26
N GLU A 161 9.09 5.18 -25.76
CA GLU A 161 8.37 3.98 -26.14
C GLU A 161 6.89 4.25 -25.86
N LYS A 162 6.05 4.26 -26.91
CA LYS A 162 4.61 4.15 -26.72
C LYS A 162 4.43 2.97 -25.79
N ARG A 163 3.83 3.19 -24.63
CA ARG A 163 3.51 2.13 -23.67
C ARG A 163 2.99 0.96 -24.50
N LYS A 164 3.75 -0.15 -24.57
CA LYS A 164 3.18 -1.40 -25.03
C LYS A 164 1.97 -1.57 -24.13
N SER A 165 0.76 -1.60 -24.71
CA SER A 165 -0.46 -1.99 -24.00
C SER A 165 -0.04 -3.08 -23.04
N PRO A 166 -0.31 -2.95 -21.72
CA PRO A 166 0.29 -3.80 -20.71
C PRO A 166 0.34 -5.20 -21.29
N LYS A 167 1.56 -5.74 -21.53
CA LYS A 167 1.71 -7.16 -21.86
C LYS A 167 0.83 -7.80 -20.82
N LYS A 168 -0.27 -8.48 -21.22
CA LYS A 168 -1.23 -9.10 -20.28
C LYS A 168 -0.40 -9.57 -19.12
N THR A 169 -0.40 -8.79 -18.05
CA THR A 169 0.30 -9.18 -16.85
C THR A 169 -0.41 -10.49 -16.51
N LYS A 170 0.36 -11.50 -16.07
CA LYS A 170 -0.26 -12.67 -15.43
C LYS A 170 -1.45 -12.15 -14.62
N ALA A 171 -2.62 -12.74 -14.88
CA ALA A 171 -3.94 -12.27 -14.44
C ALA A 171 -3.83 -11.41 -13.19
N GLU A 172 -4.40 -10.19 -13.24
CA GLU A 172 -4.53 -9.34 -12.06
C GLU A 172 -4.90 -10.22 -10.87
N LYS A 173 -4.02 -10.24 -9.85
CA LYS A 173 -4.27 -11.02 -8.64
C LYS A 173 -5.65 -10.64 -8.13
N PRO A 174 -6.55 -11.59 -7.82
CA PRO A 174 -7.87 -11.24 -7.30
C PRO A 174 -7.68 -10.39 -6.03
N TYR A 175 -8.03 -9.11 -6.11
CA TYR A 175 -7.89 -8.18 -5.00
C TYR A 175 -9.06 -8.42 -4.04
N TYR A 176 -8.89 -9.33 -3.09
CA TYR A 176 -9.88 -9.56 -2.05
C TYR A 176 -9.83 -8.41 -1.03
N HIS A 177 -10.98 -7.75 -0.81
CA HIS A 177 -11.16 -6.82 0.30
C HIS A 177 -11.67 -7.60 1.52
N LEU A 178 -10.75 -7.92 2.43
CA LEU A 178 -10.98 -8.82 3.56
C LEU A 178 -11.27 -8.09 4.88
N THR A 179 -11.13 -6.77 4.91
CA THR A 179 -11.48 -5.97 6.09
C THR A 179 -12.94 -6.20 6.49
N GLY A 180 -13.17 -6.40 7.77
CA GLY A 180 -14.50 -6.55 8.33
C GLY A 180 -14.61 -7.63 9.41
N ILE A 181 -15.86 -7.93 9.75
CA ILE A 181 -16.22 -8.91 10.79
C ILE A 181 -16.66 -10.21 10.11
N TRP A 182 -16.01 -11.29 10.51
CA TRP A 182 -16.18 -12.63 9.98
C TRP A 182 -16.63 -13.56 11.10
N GLN A 183 -17.77 -14.23 10.90
CA GLN A 183 -18.19 -15.31 11.79
C GLN A 183 -17.55 -16.60 11.30
N GLY A 184 -17.10 -17.47 12.21
CA GLY A 184 -16.50 -18.72 11.81
C GLY A 184 -16.72 -19.86 12.80
N GLU A 185 -16.42 -21.04 12.30
CA GLU A 185 -16.41 -22.29 13.05
C GLU A 185 -15.07 -22.99 12.81
N MET A 186 -14.41 -23.37 13.89
CA MET A 186 -13.19 -24.16 13.87
C MET A 186 -13.44 -25.54 14.48
N LYS A 187 -12.89 -26.58 13.87
CA LYS A 187 -13.00 -27.98 14.32
C LYS A 187 -11.61 -28.56 14.51
N VAL A 188 -11.31 -28.97 15.74
CA VAL A 188 -10.05 -29.63 16.09
C VAL A 188 -10.40 -30.91 16.84
N ARG A 189 -10.02 -32.07 16.29
CA ARG A 189 -10.45 -33.40 16.77
C ARG A 189 -11.99 -33.51 16.80
N GLN A 190 -12.58 -33.77 17.97
CA GLN A 190 -14.03 -33.87 18.17
C GLN A 190 -14.65 -32.58 18.74
N GLN A 191 -13.83 -31.55 19.02
CA GLN A 191 -14.29 -30.27 19.58
C GLN A 191 -14.59 -29.26 18.47
N THR A 192 -15.69 -28.54 18.64
CA THR A 192 -16.06 -27.39 17.79
C THR A 192 -15.90 -26.09 18.59
N TYR A 193 -15.39 -25.06 17.92
CA TYR A 193 -15.13 -23.74 18.48
C TYR A 193 -15.83 -22.69 17.62
N ASN A 194 -16.55 -21.78 18.26
CA ASN A 194 -17.17 -20.62 17.61
C ASN A 194 -16.17 -19.47 17.56
N CYS A 195 -15.96 -18.92 16.37
CA CYS A 195 -14.96 -17.89 16.11
C CYS A 195 -15.62 -16.59 15.62
N ASN A 196 -15.11 -15.45 16.08
CA ASN A 196 -15.46 -14.14 15.55
C ASN A 196 -14.17 -13.38 15.25
N LEU A 197 -13.88 -13.21 13.97
CA LEU A 197 -12.64 -12.64 13.48
C LEU A 197 -12.89 -11.24 12.93
N HIS A 198 -12.22 -10.25 13.51
CA HIS A 198 -12.19 -8.88 13.00
C HIS A 198 -10.87 -8.65 12.29
N LEU A 199 -10.91 -8.40 10.98
CA LEU A 199 -9.72 -8.17 10.15
C LEU A 199 -9.65 -6.72 9.67
N VAL A 200 -8.43 -6.22 9.63
CA VAL A 200 -8.02 -4.99 8.98
C VAL A 200 -6.92 -5.34 7.98
N GLN A 201 -7.16 -5.03 6.71
CA GLN A 201 -6.21 -5.22 5.62
C GLN A 201 -5.50 -3.90 5.29
N THR A 202 -4.17 -3.94 5.25
CA THR A 202 -3.31 -2.80 4.89
C THR A 202 -2.12 -3.32 4.09
N ASP A 203 -1.99 -2.91 2.82
CA ASP A 203 -0.87 -3.26 1.93
C ASP A 203 -0.55 -4.77 1.82
N GLY A 204 -1.59 -5.59 1.66
CA GLY A 204 -1.45 -7.06 1.56
C GLY A 204 -1.14 -7.73 2.90
N LYS A 205 -0.99 -6.98 3.99
CA LYS A 205 -0.93 -7.48 5.36
C LYS A 205 -2.30 -7.46 5.99
N LEU A 206 -2.49 -8.38 6.93
CA LEU A 206 -3.67 -8.53 7.75
C LEU A 206 -3.28 -8.31 9.21
N SER A 207 -4.11 -7.57 9.92
CA SER A 207 -4.06 -7.47 11.38
C SER A 207 -5.46 -7.56 11.92
N GLY A 208 -5.63 -8.01 13.16
CA GLY A 208 -6.97 -8.20 13.68
C GLY A 208 -7.03 -8.81 15.05
N THR A 209 -8.25 -9.08 15.48
CA THR A 209 -8.52 -9.83 16.69
C THR A 209 -9.50 -10.95 16.40
N MET A 210 -9.24 -12.13 16.95
CA MET A 210 -10.15 -13.26 16.88
C MET A 210 -10.65 -13.59 18.29
N THR A 211 -11.96 -13.69 18.46
CA THR A 211 -12.56 -14.26 19.67
C THR A 211 -12.92 -15.70 19.38
N ILE A 212 -12.53 -16.62 20.25
CA ILE A 212 -12.80 -18.05 20.14
C ILE A 212 -13.51 -18.49 21.40
N SER A 213 -14.60 -19.23 21.23
CA SER A 213 -15.39 -19.73 22.34
C SER A 213 -15.74 -21.20 22.15
N TRP A 214 -15.67 -21.95 23.24
CA TRP A 214 -16.06 -23.36 23.27
C TRP A 214 -16.55 -23.72 24.68
N THR A 215 -17.34 -24.78 24.74
CA THR A 215 -17.80 -25.35 26.00
C THR A 215 -17.17 -26.73 26.14
N ASP A 216 -16.59 -26.98 27.31
CA ASP A 216 -16.04 -28.27 27.73
C ASP A 216 -16.50 -28.52 29.16
N GLU A 217 -16.96 -29.74 29.47
CA GLU A 217 -17.53 -30.09 30.79
C GLU A 217 -18.59 -29.10 31.32
N GLU A 218 -19.46 -28.58 30.44
CA GLU A 218 -20.48 -27.52 30.73
C GLU A 218 -19.92 -26.13 31.07
N GLU A 219 -18.60 -25.95 31.09
CA GLU A 219 -17.92 -24.69 31.37
C GLU A 219 -17.54 -23.95 30.07
N LEU A 220 -17.98 -22.70 29.94
CA LEU A 220 -17.65 -21.85 28.80
C LEU A 220 -16.24 -21.27 28.93
N SER A 221 -15.42 -21.46 27.90
CA SER A 221 -14.15 -20.77 27.73
C SER A 221 -14.23 -19.79 26.56
N VAL A 222 -13.69 -18.58 26.76
CA VAL A 222 -13.61 -17.52 25.74
C VAL A 222 -12.20 -16.93 25.74
N VAL A 223 -11.54 -17.01 24.60
CA VAL A 223 -10.21 -16.44 24.37
C VAL A 223 -10.30 -15.33 23.33
N GLN A 224 -9.57 -14.25 23.55
CA GLN A 224 -9.32 -13.23 22.54
C GLN A 224 -7.85 -13.26 22.14
N GLU A 225 -7.62 -13.36 20.84
CA GLU A 225 -6.31 -13.51 20.23
C GLU A 225 -6.04 -12.36 19.28
N ALA A 226 -4.83 -11.77 19.37
CA ALA A 226 -4.33 -10.84 18.38
C ALA A 226 -3.76 -11.60 17.18
N MET A 227 -4.20 -11.21 15.99
CA MET A 227 -3.88 -11.88 14.73
C MET A 227 -3.05 -10.96 13.85
N VAL A 228 -2.02 -11.53 13.22
CA VAL A 228 -1.28 -10.90 12.11
C VAL A 228 -1.23 -11.86 10.94
N GLY A 229 -1.14 -11.35 9.72
CA GLY A 229 -1.19 -12.19 8.54
C GLY A 229 -0.77 -11.49 7.27
N GLU A 230 -0.73 -12.26 6.19
CA GLU A 230 -0.36 -11.79 4.86
C GLU A 230 -1.21 -12.48 3.81
N ILE A 231 -1.57 -11.73 2.77
CA ILE A 231 -2.31 -12.22 1.61
C ILE A 231 -1.31 -12.70 0.57
N MET A 232 -1.51 -13.94 0.13
CA MET A 232 -0.83 -14.59 -0.99
C MET A 232 -1.80 -14.65 -2.19
N GLU A 233 -1.40 -15.24 -3.33
CA GLU A 233 -2.17 -15.14 -4.58
C GLU A 233 -3.61 -15.69 -4.48
N ASP A 234 -3.78 -16.92 -3.97
CA ASP A 234 -5.11 -17.57 -3.80
C ASP A 234 -5.38 -17.97 -2.34
N SER A 235 -4.56 -17.48 -1.41
CA SER A 235 -4.60 -17.85 -0.01
C SER A 235 -4.14 -16.72 0.88
N LEU A 236 -4.41 -16.81 2.17
CA LEU A 236 -3.87 -15.91 3.19
C LEU A 236 -3.34 -16.73 4.35
N SER A 237 -2.34 -16.18 5.04
CA SER A 237 -1.88 -16.69 6.32
C SER A 237 -2.41 -15.79 7.43
N LEU A 238 -2.86 -16.38 8.53
CA LEU A 238 -3.12 -15.68 9.79
C LEU A 238 -2.40 -16.42 10.90
N ARG A 239 -1.76 -15.68 11.79
CA ARG A 239 -1.04 -16.21 12.93
C ARG A 239 -1.41 -15.44 14.18
N GLY A 240 -1.70 -16.18 15.21
CA GLY A 240 -1.77 -15.71 16.58
C GLY A 240 -0.43 -15.22 17.11
N VAL A 241 -0.39 -14.00 17.63
CA VAL A 241 0.82 -13.43 18.26
C VAL A 241 0.72 -13.34 19.78
N SER A 242 -0.49 -13.16 20.31
CA SER A 242 -0.75 -13.08 21.74
C SER A 242 -2.22 -13.38 22.00
N TYR A 243 -2.54 -13.92 23.17
CA TYR A 243 -3.92 -14.15 23.57
C TYR A 243 -4.17 -13.74 25.02
N SER A 244 -5.44 -13.55 25.35
CA SER A 244 -5.94 -13.32 26.71
C SER A 244 -7.26 -14.09 26.91
N TYR A 245 -7.49 -14.59 28.11
CA TYR A 245 -8.78 -15.17 28.47
C TYR A 245 -9.76 -14.05 28.81
N LEU A 246 -10.90 -14.04 28.12
CA LEU A 246 -12.07 -13.25 28.54
C LEU A 246 -12.89 -14.03 29.56
N GLN A 247 -12.90 -15.36 29.44
CA GLN A 247 -13.48 -16.30 30.40
C GLN A 247 -12.70 -17.62 30.35
N GLN A 248 -12.28 -18.13 31.50
CA GLN A 248 -11.52 -19.37 31.60
C GLN A 248 -12.38 -20.44 32.28
N GLY A 249 -12.83 -21.43 31.51
CA GLY A 249 -13.47 -22.64 32.03
C GLY A 249 -12.44 -23.72 32.40
N ALA A 250 -12.80 -25.00 32.26
CA ALA A 250 -11.97 -26.14 32.65
C ALA A 250 -10.66 -26.34 31.85
N SER A 251 -10.40 -25.52 30.82
CA SER A 251 -9.26 -25.74 29.92
C SER A 251 -7.91 -25.30 30.54
N PRO A 252 -6.88 -26.17 30.56
CA PRO A 252 -5.61 -25.90 31.24
C PRO A 252 -4.66 -24.97 30.47
N GLY A 253 -5.02 -24.52 29.26
CA GLY A 253 -4.22 -23.56 28.49
C GLY A 253 -4.59 -23.47 27.02
N TYR A 254 -4.33 -22.31 26.42
CA TYR A 254 -4.56 -22.01 25.02
C TYR A 254 -3.24 -21.75 24.31
N ASN A 255 -3.15 -22.11 23.04
CA ASN A 255 -1.98 -21.88 22.21
C ASN A 255 -2.37 -21.03 21.02
N PRO A 256 -1.51 -20.09 20.60
CA PRO A 256 -1.80 -19.35 19.39
C PRO A 256 -1.90 -20.25 18.16
N ASP A 257 -2.86 -19.96 17.29
CA ASP A 257 -3.14 -20.76 16.10
C ASP A 257 -2.46 -20.17 14.85
N VAL A 258 -2.12 -21.06 13.90
CA VAL A 258 -1.69 -20.70 12.55
C VAL A 258 -2.71 -21.21 11.55
N PHE A 259 -3.15 -20.32 10.67
CA PHE A 259 -4.18 -20.55 9.67
C PHE A 259 -3.61 -20.32 8.28
N MET A 260 -3.82 -21.29 7.38
CA MET A 260 -3.52 -21.16 5.96
C MET A 260 -4.84 -21.27 5.20
N LEU A 261 -5.44 -20.15 4.83
CA LEU A 261 -6.83 -20.09 4.36
C LEU A 261 -6.89 -19.78 2.87
N LYS A 262 -7.86 -20.34 2.18
CA LYS A 262 -8.23 -19.95 0.81
C LYS A 262 -9.42 -19.01 0.85
N VAL A 263 -9.45 -18.06 -0.07
CA VAL A 263 -10.60 -17.16 -0.24
C VAL A 263 -11.52 -17.73 -1.32
N ALA A 264 -12.82 -17.84 -1.01
CA ALA A 264 -13.81 -18.25 -1.99
C ALA A 264 -13.90 -17.23 -3.14
N SER A 265 -14.37 -17.67 -4.30
CA SER A 265 -14.47 -16.84 -5.50
C SER A 265 -15.37 -15.61 -5.34
N ASP A 266 -16.33 -15.65 -4.42
CA ASP A 266 -17.23 -14.54 -4.10
C ASP A 266 -16.67 -13.55 -3.06
N GLY A 267 -15.51 -13.86 -2.46
CA GLY A 267 -14.87 -13.04 -1.43
C GLY A 267 -15.62 -12.94 -0.10
N ASN A 268 -16.62 -13.80 0.13
CA ASN A 268 -17.45 -13.80 1.34
C ASN A 268 -17.18 -14.96 2.28
N GLU A 269 -16.36 -15.92 1.86
CA GLU A 269 -15.92 -17.06 2.67
C GLU A 269 -14.40 -17.21 2.63
N ILE A 270 -13.80 -17.50 3.79
CA ILE A 270 -12.39 -17.89 3.91
C ILE A 270 -12.31 -19.20 4.71
N SER A 271 -11.62 -20.21 4.20
CA SER A 271 -11.54 -21.52 4.88
C SER A 271 -10.24 -22.26 4.60
N GLY A 272 -9.84 -23.14 5.51
CA GLY A 272 -8.60 -23.89 5.38
C GLY A 272 -8.19 -24.63 6.64
N PRO A 273 -7.01 -25.27 6.62
CA PRO A 273 -6.44 -25.88 7.81
C PRO A 273 -6.09 -24.84 8.88
N CYS A 274 -6.25 -25.26 10.12
CA CYS A 274 -5.68 -24.61 11.31
C CYS A 274 -4.73 -25.59 12.01
N ASP A 275 -3.64 -25.08 12.57
CA ASP A 275 -2.72 -25.83 13.40
C ASP A 275 -2.39 -25.01 14.64
N ASP A 276 -2.47 -25.63 15.80
CA ASP A 276 -1.99 -24.99 17.02
C ASP A 276 -0.47 -25.14 17.11
N THR A 277 0.22 -24.32 17.90
CA THR A 277 1.68 -24.43 18.07
C THR A 277 2.17 -25.77 18.63
N LYS A 278 1.27 -26.68 19.04
CA LYS A 278 1.57 -28.06 19.48
C LYS A 278 1.30 -29.11 18.39
N GLY A 279 0.97 -28.71 17.16
CA GLY A 279 0.79 -29.61 16.02
C GLY A 279 -0.59 -30.28 15.92
N ARG A 280 -1.60 -29.77 16.64
CA ARG A 280 -2.98 -30.24 16.55
C ARG A 280 -3.64 -29.66 15.30
N LYS A 281 -3.82 -30.50 14.30
CA LYS A 281 -4.48 -30.15 13.03
C LYS A 281 -6.00 -30.10 13.17
N GLY A 282 -6.60 -29.09 12.56
CA GLY A 282 -8.03 -28.91 12.40
C GLY A 282 -8.40 -28.20 11.11
N THR A 283 -9.66 -27.82 11.00
CA THR A 283 -10.17 -26.99 9.91
C THR A 283 -10.92 -25.80 10.46
N VAL A 284 -10.86 -24.68 9.76
CA VAL A 284 -11.65 -23.49 10.08
C VAL A 284 -12.33 -22.96 8.83
N LYS A 285 -13.52 -22.39 9.03
CA LYS A 285 -14.29 -21.70 8.00
C LYS A 285 -14.87 -20.42 8.58
N PHE A 286 -14.71 -19.31 7.88
CA PHE A 286 -15.32 -18.03 8.21
C PHE A 286 -16.15 -17.48 7.06
N TRP A 287 -17.21 -16.74 7.36
CA TRP A 287 -18.08 -16.06 6.42
C TRP A 287 -18.41 -14.63 6.88
N LYS A 288 -18.54 -13.71 5.92
CA LYS A 288 -18.93 -12.32 6.21
C LYS A 288 -20.34 -12.27 6.79
N ARG A 289 -20.52 -11.50 7.86
CA ARG A 289 -21.85 -11.28 8.44
C ARG A 289 -22.67 -10.40 7.49
N ALA A 290 -23.82 -10.90 7.00
CA ALA A 290 -24.77 -10.07 6.27
C ALA A 290 -25.25 -8.92 7.17
N LEU A 291 -25.04 -7.66 6.75
CA LEU A 291 -25.67 -6.51 7.37
C LEU A 291 -27.19 -6.67 7.18
N LYS A 292 -27.91 -7.03 8.25
CA LYS A 292 -29.37 -6.90 8.24
C LYS A 292 -29.67 -5.41 8.03
N ARG A 293 -30.11 -5.04 6.82
CA ARG A 293 -30.76 -3.74 6.59
C ARG A 293 -31.93 -3.66 7.57
N ASN A 294 -31.83 -2.77 8.56
CA ASN A 294 -33.00 -2.39 9.34
C ASN A 294 -34.04 -1.86 8.35
N LYS A 295 -35.14 -2.60 8.16
CA LYS A 295 -36.34 -2.04 7.56
C LYS A 295 -36.81 -0.96 8.53
N ALA A 296 -36.48 0.29 8.22
CA ALA A 296 -37.09 1.44 8.88
C ALA A 296 -38.60 1.33 8.66
N GLU A 297 -39.33 1.04 9.74
CA GLU A 297 -40.78 1.16 9.81
C GLU A 297 -41.17 2.56 9.35
N HIS A 298 -41.74 2.64 8.14
CA HIS A 298 -42.50 3.82 7.73
C HIS A 298 -43.78 3.84 8.56
N ARG A 299 -43.72 4.43 9.75
CA ARG A 299 -44.90 5.05 10.36
C ARG A 299 -45.33 6.17 9.43
N LYS A 300 -46.43 5.98 8.72
CA LYS A 300 -47.14 7.08 8.05
C LYS A 300 -47.61 8.06 9.13
N PRO A 301 -47.39 9.37 8.98
CA PRO A 301 -48.05 10.36 9.80
C PRO A 301 -49.48 10.58 9.29
N ILE A 302 -50.42 10.46 10.24
CA ILE A 302 -51.83 10.90 10.27
C ILE A 302 -52.75 10.30 9.20
#